data_AF-A0A7Y4THA1-F1
#
_entry.id   AF-A0A7Y4THA1-F1
#
_cell.length_a   1.000
_cell.length_b   1.000
_cell.length_c   1.000
_cell.angle_alpha   90.00
_cell.angle_beta   90.00
_cell.angle_gamma   90.00
#
_symmetry.space_group_name_H-M   'P 1'
#
loop_
_entity.id
_entity.type
_entity.pdbx_description
1 polymer ?
#
loop_
_entity_poly.entity_id
_entity_poly.type
_entity_poly.pdbx_seq_one_letter_code
_entity_poly.pdbx_strand_id
1 'polypeptide(L)'
;MFLHGCNYPWSAANGVVFYGLDFGRNVWGTHVGVSTRRQGVLRDLDAVARLGFTTARWFVFADGRAGLVADETGAPLGLDDRVCPDLDAALEAASLVGVKLHLVLFDHRWMFAGIRASVADPVEGCVMEHVLPDGRAASFVTSSGQRDLFDRVVAPLITRYGRGGARSDLGSAIRAWELMNEPDFVVEGWSVAR
;
A
#
# COMPACT_ATOMS: atom_id res chain seq x y z
N MET A 1 -6.82 25.31 -3.50
CA MET A 1 -7.48 24.12 -4.09
C MET A 1 -8.02 23.26 -2.95
N PHE A 2 -9.29 22.86 -3.00
CA PHE A 2 -9.91 21.96 -2.02
C PHE A 2 -9.85 20.52 -2.55
N LEU A 3 -9.57 19.55 -1.67
CA LEU A 3 -9.58 18.13 -2.03
C LEU A 3 -10.88 17.49 -1.56
N HIS A 4 -11.79 17.27 -2.50
CA HIS A 4 -12.97 16.45 -2.25
C HIS A 4 -12.62 14.99 -2.51
N GLY A 5 -12.41 14.23 -1.44
CA GLY A 5 -12.00 12.84 -1.55
C GLY A 5 -12.52 11.96 -0.42
N CYS A 6 -12.29 10.67 -0.55
CA CYS A 6 -12.65 9.66 0.42
C CYS A 6 -11.44 8.81 0.81
N ASN A 7 -11.56 8.12 1.95
CA ASN A 7 -10.63 7.06 2.29
C ASN A 7 -11.09 5.78 1.58
N TYR A 8 -10.21 5.20 0.76
CA TYR A 8 -10.35 3.90 0.13
C TYR A 8 -9.10 3.10 0.52
N PRO A 9 -8.95 2.80 1.82
CA PRO A 9 -7.65 2.49 2.41
C PRO A 9 -7.09 1.16 1.90
N TRP A 10 -7.98 0.26 1.47
CA TRP A 10 -7.74 -1.00 0.81
C TRP A 10 -9.00 -1.41 0.06
N SER A 11 -8.84 -2.28 -0.94
CA SER A 11 -9.99 -2.84 -1.65
C SER A 11 -10.69 -3.93 -0.84
N ALA A 12 -11.92 -4.25 -1.23
CA ALA A 12 -12.68 -5.35 -0.68
C ALA A 12 -13.49 -6.06 -1.77
N ALA A 13 -13.67 -7.38 -1.66
CA ALA A 13 -14.48 -8.15 -2.60
C ALA A 13 -15.05 -9.38 -1.90
N ASN A 14 -16.35 -9.67 -2.12
CA ASN A 14 -17.00 -10.87 -1.59
C ASN A 14 -16.84 -11.04 -0.06
N GLY A 15 -16.88 -9.94 0.70
CA GLY A 15 -16.67 -9.95 2.15
C GLY A 15 -15.21 -10.04 2.60
N VAL A 16 -14.27 -10.14 1.66
CA VAL A 16 -12.82 -10.14 1.92
C VAL A 16 -12.28 -8.72 1.91
N VAL A 17 -11.44 -8.40 2.89
CA VAL A 17 -10.68 -7.15 3.01
C VAL A 17 -9.22 -7.40 2.61
N PHE A 18 -8.68 -6.59 1.69
CA PHE A 18 -7.32 -6.75 1.15
C PHE A 18 -6.29 -5.80 1.79
N TYR A 19 -6.44 -5.49 3.09
CA TYR A 19 -5.47 -4.66 3.82
C TYR A 19 -4.04 -5.20 3.64
N GLY A 20 -3.16 -4.37 3.09
CA GLY A 20 -1.76 -4.72 2.81
C GLY A 20 -1.55 -5.77 1.71
N LEU A 21 -2.57 -6.09 0.91
CA LEU A 21 -2.54 -7.14 -0.11
C LEU A 21 -2.86 -6.63 -1.53
N ASP A 22 -3.16 -5.34 -1.67
CA ASP A 22 -3.50 -4.74 -2.96
C ASP A 22 -2.30 -4.60 -3.90
N PHE A 23 -1.07 -4.58 -3.37
CA PHE A 23 0.14 -4.34 -4.16
C PHE A 23 1.25 -5.32 -3.79
N GLY A 24 1.65 -6.15 -4.76
CA GLY A 24 2.76 -7.09 -4.60
C GLY A 24 2.36 -8.46 -4.03
N ARG A 25 3.30 -9.41 -4.08
CA ARG A 25 3.18 -10.68 -3.33
C ARG A 25 3.26 -10.45 -1.83
N ASN A 26 2.50 -11.24 -1.08
CA ASN A 26 2.63 -11.27 0.37
C ASN A 26 3.70 -12.25 0.86
N VAL A 27 4.08 -12.12 2.13
CA VAL A 27 5.09 -12.95 2.79
C VAL A 27 4.71 -14.43 2.89
N TRP A 28 3.46 -14.80 2.55
CA TRP A 28 2.97 -16.19 2.53
C TRP A 28 2.97 -16.79 1.12
N GLY A 29 3.55 -16.11 0.13
CA GLY A 29 3.77 -16.63 -1.20
C GLY A 29 2.57 -16.52 -2.14
N THR A 30 1.51 -15.77 -1.77
CA THR A 30 0.34 -15.55 -2.63
C THR A 30 0.34 -14.15 -3.23
N HIS A 31 -0.32 -13.99 -4.38
CA HIS A 31 -0.52 -12.71 -5.06
C HIS A 31 -2.00 -12.49 -5.35
N VAL A 32 -2.56 -11.44 -4.76
CA VAL A 32 -3.98 -11.09 -4.86
C VAL A 32 -4.17 -9.60 -5.14
N GLY A 33 -3.12 -8.96 -5.66
CA GLY A 33 -3.08 -7.52 -5.87
C GLY A 33 -4.04 -7.04 -6.96
N VAL A 34 -4.10 -5.72 -7.13
CA VAL A 34 -5.05 -5.04 -8.03
C VAL A 34 -5.02 -5.60 -9.46
N SER A 35 -3.85 -6.00 -9.97
CA SER A 35 -3.72 -6.54 -11.34
C SER A 35 -4.49 -7.86 -11.54
N THR A 36 -4.78 -8.60 -10.47
CA THR A 36 -5.60 -9.83 -10.50
C THR A 36 -7.10 -9.55 -10.39
N ARG A 37 -7.48 -8.36 -9.92
CA ARG A 37 -8.86 -7.96 -9.59
C ARG A 37 -9.27 -6.63 -10.24
N ARG A 38 -8.67 -6.30 -11.40
CA ARG A 38 -8.77 -4.99 -12.07
C ARG A 38 -10.21 -4.50 -12.23
N GLN A 39 -11.12 -5.37 -12.67
CA GLN A 39 -12.52 -5.00 -12.89
C GLN A 39 -13.25 -4.67 -11.58
N GLY A 40 -12.94 -5.35 -10.48
CA GLY A 40 -13.52 -5.06 -9.17
C GLY A 40 -13.10 -3.67 -8.69
N VAL A 41 -11.79 -3.43 -8.69
CA VAL A 41 -11.21 -2.13 -8.33
C VAL A 41 -11.74 -0.99 -9.22
N LEU A 42 -11.86 -1.21 -10.52
CA LEU A 42 -12.42 -0.21 -11.43
C LEU A 42 -13.87 0.14 -11.04
N ARG A 43 -14.71 -0.85 -10.72
CA ARG A 43 -16.08 -0.60 -10.26
C ARG A 43 -16.13 0.18 -8.96
N ASP A 44 -15.22 -0.11 -8.02
CA ASP A 44 -15.15 0.60 -6.75
C ASP A 44 -14.76 2.07 -6.97
N LEU A 45 -13.73 2.34 -7.78
CA LEU A 45 -13.30 3.71 -8.09
C LEU A 45 -14.35 4.48 -8.92
N ASP A 46 -15.04 3.81 -9.81
CA ASP A 46 -16.18 4.36 -10.58
C ASP A 46 -17.36 4.72 -9.64
N ALA A 47 -17.62 3.91 -8.61
CA ALA A 47 -18.60 4.26 -7.58
C ALA A 47 -18.15 5.48 -6.76
N VAL A 48 -16.87 5.55 -6.38
CA VAL A 48 -16.26 6.73 -5.73
C VAL A 48 -16.45 7.98 -6.59
N ALA A 49 -16.18 7.89 -7.90
CA ALA A 49 -16.34 8.99 -8.84
C ALA A 49 -17.81 9.45 -8.95
N ARG A 50 -18.77 8.51 -9.04
CA ARG A 50 -20.21 8.82 -9.08
C ARG A 50 -20.74 9.51 -7.83
N LEU A 51 -20.10 9.30 -6.67
CA LEU A 51 -20.40 10.03 -5.44
C LEU A 51 -19.83 11.46 -5.45
N GLY A 52 -19.12 11.85 -6.50
CA GLY A 52 -18.54 13.18 -6.69
C GLY A 52 -17.14 13.34 -6.09
N PHE A 53 -16.55 12.27 -5.55
CA PHE A 53 -15.17 12.32 -5.05
C PHE A 53 -14.18 12.38 -6.22
N THR A 54 -13.14 13.19 -6.03
CA THR A 54 -12.08 13.43 -7.03
C THR A 54 -10.74 12.82 -6.61
N THR A 55 -10.64 12.35 -5.36
CA THR A 55 -9.43 11.74 -4.82
C THR A 55 -9.78 10.57 -3.90
N ALA A 56 -9.05 9.47 -4.02
CA ALA A 56 -9.16 8.31 -3.12
C ALA A 56 -7.82 8.09 -2.40
N ARG A 57 -7.84 8.00 -1.06
CA ARG A 57 -6.65 7.71 -0.24
C ARG A 57 -6.50 6.21 -0.03
N TRP A 58 -5.38 5.62 -0.46
CA TRP A 58 -5.18 4.16 -0.54
C TRP A 58 -3.79 3.75 -0.03
N PHE A 59 -3.73 2.71 0.81
CA PHE A 59 -2.50 2.21 1.39
C PHE A 59 -1.77 1.26 0.42
N VAL A 60 -0.46 1.43 0.29
CA VAL A 60 0.39 0.64 -0.61
C VAL A 60 0.98 -0.55 0.13
N PHE A 61 1.91 -0.32 1.06
CA PHE A 61 2.59 -1.41 1.77
C PHE A 61 1.98 -1.70 3.15
N ALA A 62 1.18 -0.78 3.70
CA ALA A 62 0.51 -0.92 4.98
C ALA A 62 1.47 -1.36 6.12
N ASP A 63 1.28 -2.54 6.71
CA ASP A 63 2.16 -3.12 7.75
C ASP A 63 3.37 -3.89 7.19
N GLY A 64 3.55 -3.90 5.88
CA GLY A 64 4.67 -4.54 5.20
C GLY A 64 4.50 -6.03 4.98
N ARG A 65 3.28 -6.55 5.07
CA ARG A 65 2.98 -7.96 4.73
C ARG A 65 3.15 -8.31 3.25
N ALA A 66 3.23 -7.32 2.36
CA ALA A 66 3.39 -7.53 0.93
C ALA A 66 4.25 -6.45 0.26
N GLY A 67 4.65 -6.73 -0.98
CA GLY A 67 5.27 -5.76 -1.88
C GLY A 67 6.78 -5.57 -1.71
N LEU A 68 7.40 -6.30 -0.79
CA LEU A 68 8.84 -6.25 -0.57
C LEU A 68 9.51 -7.60 -0.80
N VAL A 69 10.68 -7.56 -1.42
CA VAL A 69 11.69 -8.60 -1.24
C VAL A 69 12.51 -8.23 -0.01
N ALA A 70 12.64 -9.15 0.94
CA ALA A 70 13.42 -8.95 2.16
C ALA A 70 14.49 -10.03 2.31
N ASP A 71 15.57 -9.71 3.03
CA ASP A 71 16.56 -10.71 3.44
C ASP A 71 16.11 -11.51 4.67
N GLU A 72 16.96 -12.41 5.15
CA GLU A 72 16.70 -13.25 6.33
C GLU A 72 16.50 -12.45 7.62
N THR A 73 16.96 -11.19 7.66
CA THR A 73 16.79 -10.28 8.81
C THR A 73 15.54 -9.40 8.69
N GLY A 74 14.79 -9.54 7.59
CA GLY A 74 13.62 -8.72 7.28
C GLY A 74 13.94 -7.37 6.65
N ALA A 75 15.21 -7.08 6.36
CA ALA A 75 15.61 -5.81 5.74
C ALA A 75 15.19 -5.80 4.25
N PRO A 76 14.67 -4.66 3.74
CA PRO A 76 14.18 -4.58 2.38
C PRO A 76 15.33 -4.63 1.36
N LEU A 77 15.31 -5.63 0.48
CA LEU A 77 16.22 -5.74 -0.66
C LEU A 77 15.69 -5.00 -1.90
N GLY A 78 14.38 -4.76 -1.96
CA GLY A 78 13.72 -3.99 -3.00
C GLY A 78 12.22 -4.29 -3.11
N LEU A 79 11.61 -3.80 -4.18
CA LEU A 79 10.21 -4.10 -4.52
C LEU A 79 10.05 -5.52 -5.04
N ASP A 80 8.96 -6.18 -4.64
CA ASP A 80 8.47 -7.36 -5.34
C ASP A 80 8.05 -7.03 -6.79
N ASP A 81 8.25 -7.97 -7.71
CA ASP A 81 8.00 -7.74 -9.14
C ASP A 81 6.52 -7.48 -9.51
N ARG A 82 5.58 -7.73 -8.59
CA ARG A 82 4.15 -7.45 -8.80
C ARG A 82 3.69 -6.08 -8.32
N VAL A 83 4.49 -5.37 -7.51
CA VAL A 83 4.09 -4.03 -7.01
C VAL A 83 3.81 -3.07 -8.17
N CYS A 84 4.72 -2.99 -9.14
CA CYS A 84 4.56 -2.06 -10.25
C CYS A 84 3.37 -2.44 -11.15
N PRO A 85 3.17 -3.71 -11.57
CA PRO A 85 1.96 -4.13 -12.27
C PRO A 85 0.65 -3.82 -11.52
N ASP A 86 0.59 -4.01 -10.20
CA ASP A 86 -0.60 -3.71 -9.40
C ASP A 86 -0.87 -2.21 -9.31
N LEU A 87 0.18 -1.41 -9.09
CA LEU A 87 0.06 0.04 -8.98
C LEU A 87 -0.25 0.69 -10.33
N ASP A 88 0.34 0.19 -11.42
CA ASP A 88 -0.02 0.56 -12.79
C ASP A 88 -1.51 0.29 -13.04
N ALA A 89 -2.01 -0.88 -12.64
CA ALA A 89 -3.42 -1.24 -12.79
C ALA A 89 -4.37 -0.33 -11.99
N ALA A 90 -4.01 0.03 -10.76
CA ALA A 90 -4.79 0.94 -9.92
C ALA A 90 -4.84 2.36 -10.52
N LEU A 91 -3.69 2.87 -10.99
CA LEU A 91 -3.59 4.21 -11.58
C LEU A 91 -4.29 4.29 -12.93
N GLU A 92 -4.23 3.24 -13.75
CA GLU A 92 -5.01 3.12 -14.99
C GLU A 92 -6.51 3.15 -14.70
N ALA A 93 -6.97 2.38 -13.71
CA ALA A 93 -8.38 2.37 -13.30
C ALA A 93 -8.84 3.74 -12.78
N ALA A 94 -8.03 4.40 -11.95
CA ALA A 94 -8.31 5.73 -11.43
C ALA A 94 -8.39 6.78 -12.55
N SER A 95 -7.46 6.71 -13.51
CA SER A 95 -7.44 7.60 -14.69
C SER A 95 -8.70 7.45 -15.54
N LEU A 96 -9.17 6.22 -15.76
CA LEU A 96 -10.36 5.94 -16.57
C LEU A 96 -11.62 6.59 -16.02
N VAL A 97 -11.72 6.76 -14.69
CA VAL A 97 -12.92 7.31 -14.02
C VAL A 97 -12.71 8.74 -13.51
N GLY A 98 -11.57 9.36 -13.81
CA GLY A 98 -11.26 10.74 -13.42
C GLY A 98 -10.97 10.94 -11.93
N VAL A 99 -10.60 9.88 -11.20
CA VAL A 99 -10.19 9.94 -9.79
C VAL A 99 -8.67 9.96 -9.70
N LYS A 100 -8.12 10.74 -8.77
CA LYS A 100 -6.68 10.69 -8.44
C LYS A 100 -6.41 9.90 -7.17
N LEU A 101 -5.27 9.25 -7.07
CA LEU A 101 -4.89 8.47 -5.91
C LEU A 101 -3.97 9.26 -4.97
N HIS A 102 -4.33 9.29 -3.69
CA HIS A 102 -3.45 9.70 -2.61
C HIS A 102 -2.85 8.43 -2.00
N LEU A 103 -1.58 8.15 -2.33
CA LEU A 103 -0.93 6.88 -2.02
C LEU A 103 -0.21 6.96 -0.69
N VAL A 104 -0.64 6.18 0.29
CA VAL A 104 -0.03 6.08 1.62
C VAL A 104 0.92 4.91 1.63
N LEU A 105 2.21 5.16 1.76
CA LEU A 105 3.22 4.11 1.61
C LEU A 105 3.15 3.11 2.77
N PHE A 106 3.14 3.60 4.01
CA PHE A 106 3.23 2.77 5.21
C PHE A 106 2.08 3.05 6.18
N ASP A 107 1.74 2.07 7.00
CA ASP A 107 0.85 2.24 8.16
C ASP A 107 1.69 2.18 9.45
N HIS A 108 1.29 2.84 10.53
CA HIS A 108 2.03 2.80 11.80
C HIS A 108 2.26 1.38 12.30
N ARG A 109 1.35 0.46 11.94
CA ARG A 109 1.47 -0.98 12.18
C ARG A 109 2.75 -1.60 11.62
N TRP A 110 3.38 -1.00 10.62
CA TRP A 110 4.73 -1.36 10.15
C TRP A 110 5.76 -1.48 11.29
N MET A 111 5.57 -0.68 12.34
CA MET A 111 6.48 -0.62 13.49
C MET A 111 6.24 -1.72 14.53
N PHE A 112 5.16 -2.51 14.42
CA PHE A 112 4.80 -3.52 15.42
C PHE A 112 5.14 -4.93 14.97
N ALA A 113 5.59 -5.76 15.91
CA ALA A 113 5.80 -7.20 15.70
C ALA A 113 4.57 -8.01 16.17
N GLY A 114 4.40 -9.23 15.66
CA GLY A 114 3.32 -10.13 16.08
C GLY A 114 1.92 -9.69 15.64
N ILE A 115 1.80 -8.85 14.60
CA ILE A 115 0.51 -8.44 14.07
C ILE A 115 -0.21 -9.66 13.50
N ARG A 116 -1.39 -9.93 14.04
CA ARG A 116 -2.32 -10.92 13.49
C ARG A 116 -3.04 -10.33 12.29
N ALA A 117 -2.94 -11.03 11.17
CA ALA A 117 -3.58 -10.75 9.92
C ALA A 117 -4.54 -11.88 9.60
N SER A 118 -5.84 -11.59 9.60
CA SER A 118 -6.81 -12.45 8.95
C SER A 118 -6.71 -12.21 7.44
N VAL A 119 -6.19 -13.18 6.70
CA VAL A 119 -6.18 -13.14 5.23
C VAL A 119 -7.18 -14.17 4.75
N ALA A 120 -8.19 -13.73 3.99
CA ALA A 120 -9.05 -14.70 3.33
C ALA A 120 -8.28 -15.33 2.17
N ASP A 121 -8.31 -16.66 2.11
CA ASP A 121 -7.91 -17.41 0.95
C ASP A 121 -8.83 -17.01 -0.22
N PRO A 122 -8.29 -16.44 -1.31
CA PRO A 122 -9.10 -16.01 -2.46
C PRO A 122 -9.70 -17.17 -3.26
N VAL A 123 -9.18 -18.39 -3.07
CA VAL A 123 -9.57 -19.61 -3.78
C VAL A 123 -10.58 -20.39 -2.95
N GLU A 124 -10.35 -20.54 -1.65
CA GLU A 124 -11.21 -21.36 -0.77
C GLU A 124 -12.22 -20.54 0.06
N GLY A 125 -12.04 -19.22 0.17
CA GLY A 125 -12.87 -18.36 1.00
C GLY A 125 -12.68 -18.56 2.51
N CYS A 126 -11.73 -19.40 2.91
CA CYS A 126 -11.39 -19.62 4.31
C CYS A 126 -10.53 -18.46 4.84
N VAL A 127 -10.82 -17.96 6.04
CA VAL A 127 -9.99 -16.94 6.69
C VAL A 127 -8.84 -17.64 7.39
N MET A 128 -7.63 -17.47 6.86
CA MET A 128 -6.42 -17.95 7.49
C MET A 128 -5.86 -16.86 8.41
N GLU A 129 -5.65 -17.20 9.68
CA GLU A 129 -4.86 -16.34 10.56
C GLU A 129 -3.39 -16.52 10.23
N HIS A 130 -2.79 -15.46 9.74
CA HIS A 130 -1.35 -15.36 9.60
C HIS A 130 -0.81 -14.33 10.58
N VAL A 131 0.39 -14.57 11.09
CA VAL A 131 1.10 -13.61 11.92
C VAL A 131 2.30 -13.14 11.12
N LEU A 132 2.55 -11.83 11.06
CA LEU A 132 3.90 -11.36 10.77
C LEU A 132 4.71 -11.55 12.05
N PRO A 133 5.60 -12.57 12.12
CA PRO A 133 6.32 -12.85 13.36
C PRO A 133 7.16 -11.64 13.77
N ASP A 134 7.77 -10.99 12.78
CA ASP A 134 8.62 -9.81 12.96
C ASP A 134 7.96 -8.58 12.31
N GLY A 135 7.97 -7.47 13.05
CA GLY A 135 7.65 -6.15 12.49
C GLY A 135 8.78 -5.63 11.61
N ARG A 136 8.61 -4.44 11.05
CA ARG A 136 9.60 -3.81 10.15
C ARG A 136 10.17 -2.49 10.69
N ALA A 137 10.12 -2.30 12.00
CA ALA A 137 10.61 -1.09 12.67
C ALA A 137 12.07 -0.76 12.33
N ALA A 138 12.92 -1.78 12.14
CA ALA A 138 14.34 -1.62 11.79
C ALA A 138 14.55 -0.75 10.52
N SER A 139 13.60 -0.78 9.59
CA SER A 139 13.61 0.05 8.37
C SER A 139 13.50 1.55 8.64
N PHE A 140 13.01 1.95 9.81
CA PHE A 140 12.88 3.37 10.19
C PHE A 140 13.81 3.77 11.34
N VAL A 141 14.15 2.86 12.26
CA VAL A 141 14.94 3.23 13.46
C VAL A 141 16.45 3.12 13.27
N THR A 142 16.92 2.45 12.22
CA THR A 142 18.35 2.32 11.92
C THR A 142 18.74 3.11 10.69
N SER A 143 19.96 3.68 10.66
CA SER A 143 20.43 4.43 9.49
C SER A 143 20.61 3.55 8.25
N SER A 144 20.98 2.27 8.41
CA SER A 144 21.04 1.31 7.30
C SER A 144 19.63 0.99 6.78
N GLY A 145 18.70 0.65 7.68
CA GLY A 145 17.33 0.37 7.30
C GLY A 145 16.64 1.53 6.60
N GLN A 146 16.88 2.77 7.05
CA GLN A 146 16.38 3.97 6.36
C GLN A 146 16.93 4.06 4.93
N ARG A 147 18.25 3.95 4.76
CA ARG A 147 18.85 3.98 3.41
C ARG A 147 18.28 2.89 2.52
N ASP A 148 18.23 1.65 3.00
CA ASP A 148 17.71 0.54 2.21
C ASP A 148 16.24 0.72 1.83
N LEU A 149 15.40 1.19 2.76
CA LEU A 149 13.99 1.48 2.48
C LEU A 149 13.85 2.59 1.44
N PHE A 150 14.53 3.72 1.62
CA PHE A 150 14.40 4.85 0.69
C PHE A 150 15.01 4.55 -0.67
N ASP A 151 16.20 3.98 -0.73
CA ASP A 151 16.93 3.76 -1.98
C ASP A 151 16.37 2.59 -2.79
N ARG A 152 15.90 1.52 -2.12
CA ARG A 152 15.48 0.27 -2.79
C ARG A 152 13.98 0.13 -2.95
N VAL A 153 13.17 0.88 -2.18
CA VAL A 153 11.71 0.76 -2.21
C VAL A 153 11.05 2.07 -2.64
N VAL A 154 11.31 3.16 -1.92
CA VAL A 154 10.59 4.43 -2.14
C VAL A 154 11.04 5.14 -3.42
N ALA A 155 12.35 5.34 -3.60
CA ALA A 155 12.89 6.05 -4.75
C ALA A 155 12.56 5.36 -6.09
N PRO A 156 12.63 4.02 -6.24
CA PRO A 156 12.22 3.35 -7.47
C PRO A 156 10.75 3.58 -7.84
N LEU A 157 9.84 3.57 -6.85
CA LEU A 157 8.43 3.88 -7.07
C LEU A 157 8.21 5.32 -7.53
N ILE A 158 8.78 6.29 -6.80
CA ILE A 158 8.61 7.70 -7.13
C ILE A 158 9.21 8.00 -8.51
N THR A 159 10.39 7.47 -8.82
CA THR A 159 11.04 7.66 -10.13
C THR A 159 10.23 7.03 -11.26
N ARG A 160 9.59 5.88 -11.05
CA ARG A 160 8.77 5.21 -12.09
C ARG A 160 7.65 6.12 -12.62
N TYR A 161 6.93 6.79 -11.72
CA TYR A 161 5.78 7.64 -12.06
C TYR A 161 6.12 9.14 -12.16
N GLY A 162 7.33 9.51 -11.74
CA GLY A 162 7.85 10.86 -11.85
C GLY A 162 8.16 11.28 -13.29
N ARG A 163 8.52 12.56 -13.47
CA ARG A 163 8.87 13.10 -14.79
C ARG A 163 10.04 12.32 -15.41
N GLY A 164 9.85 11.80 -16.63
CA GLY A 164 10.86 11.00 -17.33
C GLY A 164 10.93 9.54 -16.87
N GLY A 165 10.08 9.14 -15.93
CA GLY A 165 9.92 7.75 -15.51
C GLY A 165 9.21 6.87 -16.54
N ALA A 166 9.41 5.56 -16.41
CA ALA A 166 8.86 4.55 -17.32
C ALA A 166 7.33 4.55 -17.42
N ARG A 167 6.63 5.01 -16.39
CA ARG A 167 5.17 5.20 -16.36
C ARG A 167 4.78 6.61 -16.00
N SER A 168 5.53 7.59 -16.50
CA SER A 168 5.24 9.01 -16.31
C SER A 168 3.88 9.43 -16.88
N ASP A 169 3.31 8.66 -17.81
CA ASP A 169 1.92 8.78 -18.29
C ASP A 169 0.90 8.66 -17.15
N LEU A 170 1.15 7.78 -16.19
CA LEU A 170 0.28 7.56 -15.03
C LEU A 170 0.53 8.52 -13.87
N GLY A 171 1.63 9.28 -13.89
CA GLY A 171 1.98 10.20 -12.80
C GLY A 171 0.90 11.25 -12.53
N SER A 172 0.12 11.63 -13.56
CA SER A 172 -0.97 12.61 -13.43
C SER A 172 -2.18 12.11 -12.61
N ALA A 173 -2.31 10.78 -12.49
CA ALA A 173 -3.32 10.11 -11.66
C ALA A 173 -2.91 10.06 -10.19
N ILE A 174 -1.65 10.37 -9.85
CA ILE A 174 -1.18 10.45 -8.47
C ILE A 174 -1.42 11.87 -7.96
N ARG A 175 -2.22 11.99 -6.90
CA ARG A 175 -2.52 13.27 -6.26
C ARG A 175 -1.43 13.69 -5.28
N ALA A 176 -0.96 12.73 -4.49
CA ALA A 176 0.01 12.90 -3.42
C ALA A 176 0.59 11.55 -3.01
N TRP A 177 1.77 11.59 -2.41
CA TRP A 177 2.37 10.50 -1.65
C TRP A 177 2.37 10.90 -0.18
N GLU A 178 1.88 10.01 0.68
CA GLU A 178 1.95 10.12 2.14
C GLU A 178 2.89 9.04 2.65
N LEU A 179 3.85 9.42 3.50
CA LEU A 179 4.85 8.48 3.96
C LEU A 179 4.21 7.43 4.89
N MET A 180 3.50 7.86 5.93
CA MET A 180 2.97 6.95 6.95
C MET A 180 1.63 7.43 7.48
N ASN A 181 0.66 6.50 7.56
CA ASN A 181 -0.60 6.69 8.27
C ASN A 181 -0.38 6.69 9.80
N GLU A 182 -0.90 7.72 10.48
CA GLU A 182 -0.98 7.84 11.95
C GLU A 182 0.34 7.53 12.70
N PRO A 183 1.46 8.20 12.34
CA PRO A 183 2.74 7.97 13.00
C PRO A 183 2.73 8.33 14.50
N ASP A 184 1.74 9.08 14.98
CA ASP A 184 1.56 9.41 16.39
C ASP A 184 1.36 8.17 17.29
N PHE A 185 0.86 7.05 16.76
CA PHE A 185 0.79 5.79 17.51
C PHE A 185 2.15 5.18 17.85
N VAL A 186 3.23 5.63 17.20
CA VAL A 186 4.59 5.08 17.35
C VAL A 186 5.60 6.11 17.87
N VAL A 187 5.18 7.37 18.03
CA VAL A 187 5.99 8.43 18.64
C VAL A 187 5.69 8.48 20.15
N GLU A 188 6.65 8.08 20.98
CA GLU A 188 6.57 8.33 22.42
C GLU A 188 6.60 9.85 22.70
N GLY A 189 5.61 10.36 23.44
CA GLY A 189 5.55 11.77 23.85
C GLY A 189 4.16 12.40 23.92
N TRP A 190 3.11 11.74 23.42
CA TRP A 190 1.73 12.22 23.53
C TRP A 190 0.97 11.55 24.69
N SER A 191 1.63 11.34 25.83
CA SER A 191 0.90 11.25 27.09
C SER A 191 0.46 12.66 27.45
N VAL A 192 -0.79 13.01 27.13
CA VAL A 192 -1.46 14.09 27.84
C VAL A 192 -1.28 13.76 29.32
N ALA A 193 -0.68 14.70 30.06
CA ALA A 193 -0.67 14.67 31.51
C ALA A 193 -2.05 14.23 32.00
N ARG A 194 -2.12 13.06 32.63
CA ARG A 194 -3.26 12.65 33.45
C ARG A 194 -2.85 12.79 34.91
#